data_AF-A0A1K2FIH0-F1
#
_entry.id   AF-A0A1K2FIH0-F1
#
_cell.length_a   1.000
_cell.length_b   1.000
_cell.length_c   1.000
_cell.angle_alpha   90.00
_cell.angle_beta   90.00
_cell.angle_gamma   90.00
#
_symmetry.space_group_name_H-M   'P 1'
#
loop_
_entity.id
_entity.type
_entity.pdbx_description
1 polymer ?
#
loop_
_entity_poly.entity_id
_entity_poly.type
_entity_poly.pdbx_seq_one_letter_code
_entity_poly.pdbx_strand_id
1 'polypeptide(L)'
;MTNPGSVDYWSLEGARVLLSPYDRWGTGIPDDAAQWQSRLFPLIRGMRNAEQDGGRNLREIAAELRVAADLFEADPTHEALGRIPRAETEDRTPRVLREIAEHLVSGKWRSGEDVPLTTGELRLRFPRFSQILPVYWGQDGVAISDEMQDSSVEDGIRLFIEESHPRCPWQLPSVVSECYQALALFHTEDQLDMFFSLEGMGGGSGSADFLDFFPLLARHCIEHLREAHSPLWTPGQDRPRGDVG
;
A
#
# COMPACT_ATOMS: atom_id res chain seq x y z
N MET A 1 -18.22 -29.40 7.34
CA MET A 1 -17.00 -29.50 6.52
C MET A 1 -17.15 -28.53 5.36
N THR A 2 -16.59 -27.34 5.50
CA THR A 2 -16.55 -26.32 4.45
C THR A 2 -15.56 -26.75 3.38
N ASN A 3 -15.95 -26.63 2.12
CA ASN A 3 -15.13 -26.99 0.97
C ASN A 3 -13.89 -26.06 0.95
N PRO A 4 -12.64 -26.58 0.99
CA PRO A 4 -11.45 -25.72 1.02
C PRO A 4 -11.20 -24.94 -0.28
N GLY A 5 -11.95 -25.19 -1.35
CA GLY A 5 -11.80 -24.54 -2.66
C GLY A 5 -12.38 -23.12 -2.80
N SER A 6 -12.32 -22.26 -1.77
CA SER A 6 -12.81 -20.88 -1.89
C SER A 6 -11.88 -19.80 -1.32
N VAL A 7 -10.62 -20.14 -1.02
CA VAL A 7 -9.65 -19.13 -0.59
C VAL A 7 -9.10 -18.44 -1.84
N ASP A 8 -9.57 -17.23 -2.12
CA ASP A 8 -9.11 -16.43 -3.26
C ASP A 8 -7.67 -15.90 -3.02
N TYR A 9 -6.91 -15.69 -4.09
CA TYR A 9 -5.59 -15.07 -4.05
C TYR A 9 -5.60 -13.80 -3.20
N TRP A 10 -6.57 -12.91 -3.40
CA TRP A 10 -6.61 -11.62 -2.69
C TRP A 10 -6.86 -11.72 -1.18
N SER A 11 -7.25 -12.88 -0.67
CA SER A 11 -7.49 -13.09 0.77
C SER A 11 -6.22 -13.10 1.62
N LEU A 12 -5.04 -13.22 1.02
CA LEU A 12 -3.74 -13.29 1.71
C LEU A 12 -2.85 -12.06 1.46
N GLU A 13 -3.44 -10.93 1.08
CA GLU A 13 -2.69 -9.75 0.64
C GLU A 13 -1.85 -9.11 1.75
N GLY A 14 -2.39 -9.01 2.97
CA GLY A 14 -1.63 -8.53 4.12
C GLY A 14 -0.43 -9.44 4.44
N ALA A 15 -0.61 -10.76 4.36
CA ALA A 15 0.47 -11.72 4.52
C ALA A 15 1.55 -11.56 3.44
N ARG A 16 1.18 -11.34 2.17
CA ARG A 16 2.15 -11.07 1.09
C ARG A 16 2.94 -9.78 1.33
N VAL A 17 2.27 -8.70 1.69
CA VAL A 17 2.94 -7.43 1.95
C VAL A 17 3.94 -7.59 3.10
N LEU A 18 3.55 -8.27 4.18
CA LEU A 18 4.43 -8.53 5.32
C LEU A 18 5.64 -9.36 4.91
N LEU A 19 5.43 -10.42 4.13
CA LEU A 19 6.46 -11.38 3.75
C LEU A 19 7.24 -10.95 2.49
N SER A 20 6.92 -9.80 1.89
CA SER A 20 7.60 -9.26 0.71
C SER A 20 9.13 -9.14 0.81
N PRO A 21 9.76 -8.94 2.00
CA PRO A 21 11.21 -8.99 2.11
C PRO A 21 11.81 -10.34 1.68
N TYR A 22 11.03 -11.41 1.64
CA TYR A 22 11.43 -12.76 1.26
C TYR A 22 10.91 -13.19 -0.13
N ASP A 23 10.21 -12.33 -0.87
CA ASP A 23 9.62 -12.66 -2.19
C ASP A 23 10.68 -12.90 -3.29
N ARG A 24 11.96 -12.55 -3.04
CA ARG A 24 13.04 -12.73 -4.03
C ARG A 24 13.42 -14.21 -4.19
N TRP A 25 13.73 -14.62 -5.42
CA TRP A 25 14.21 -15.97 -5.72
C TRP A 25 15.41 -16.34 -4.84
N GLY A 26 15.27 -17.43 -4.09
CA GLY A 26 16.33 -17.98 -3.23
C GLY A 26 16.38 -17.45 -1.80
N THR A 27 15.50 -16.52 -1.40
CA THR A 27 15.39 -16.09 0.01
C THR A 27 14.19 -16.74 0.68
N GLY A 28 14.36 -17.94 1.25
CA GLY A 28 13.37 -18.51 2.16
C GLY A 28 13.23 -17.70 3.45
N ILE A 29 12.12 -17.86 4.15
CA ILE A 29 11.98 -17.32 5.51
C ILE A 29 12.93 -18.10 6.42
N PRO A 30 13.87 -17.44 7.13
CA PRO A 30 14.78 -18.12 8.02
C PRO A 30 14.06 -18.99 9.05
N ASP A 31 14.63 -20.15 9.32
CA ASP A 31 14.10 -21.08 10.32
C ASP A 31 14.24 -20.57 11.77
N ASP A 32 15.12 -19.58 11.96
CA ASP A 32 15.42 -18.89 13.22
C ASP A 32 14.53 -17.65 13.41
N ALA A 33 13.81 -17.65 14.53
CA ALA A 33 12.89 -16.58 14.90
C ALA A 33 13.56 -15.21 15.05
N ALA A 34 14.78 -15.15 15.58
CA ALA A 34 15.45 -13.86 15.77
C ALA A 34 15.73 -13.16 14.44
N GLN A 35 16.05 -13.93 13.39
CA GLN A 35 16.38 -13.40 12.08
C GLN A 35 15.15 -12.83 11.37
N TRP A 36 14.04 -13.57 11.34
CA TRP A 36 12.84 -13.04 10.70
C TRP A 36 12.16 -11.95 11.52
N GLN A 37 12.24 -11.97 12.86
CA GLN A 37 11.72 -10.88 13.69
C GLN A 37 12.42 -9.56 13.37
N SER A 38 13.75 -9.56 13.31
CA SER A 38 14.54 -8.38 12.98
C SER A 38 14.20 -7.83 11.59
N ARG A 39 14.10 -8.71 10.60
CA ARG A 39 13.83 -8.32 9.21
C ARG A 39 12.39 -7.87 8.96
N LEU A 40 11.41 -8.46 9.64
CA LEU A 40 10.00 -8.09 9.52
C LEU A 40 9.63 -6.85 10.35
N PHE A 41 10.42 -6.52 11.38
CA PHE A 41 10.09 -5.44 12.31
C PHE A 41 9.68 -4.11 11.64
N PRO A 42 10.42 -3.56 10.65
CA PRO A 42 10.02 -2.30 10.00
C PRO A 42 8.65 -2.37 9.33
N LEU A 43 8.31 -3.49 8.67
CA LEU A 43 6.99 -3.67 8.06
C LEU A 43 5.89 -3.85 9.11
N ILE A 44 6.15 -4.58 10.19
CA ILE A 44 5.20 -4.71 11.31
C ILE A 44 4.89 -3.34 11.90
N ARG A 45 5.92 -2.50 12.11
CA ARG A 45 5.76 -1.12 12.58
C ARG A 45 4.97 -0.27 11.58
N GLY A 46 5.30 -0.35 10.30
CA GLY A 46 4.57 0.36 9.24
C GLY A 46 3.10 -0.03 9.14
N MET A 47 2.78 -1.32 9.18
CA MET A 47 1.40 -1.84 9.16
C MET A 47 0.61 -1.40 10.38
N ARG A 48 1.26 -1.35 11.56
CA ARG A 48 0.62 -0.79 12.76
C ARG A 48 0.28 0.68 12.61
N ASN A 49 1.17 1.47 12.01
CA ASN A 49 0.91 2.87 11.75
C ASN A 49 -0.24 3.03 10.75
N ALA A 50 -0.22 2.24 9.67
CA ALA A 50 -1.29 2.24 8.66
C ALA A 50 -2.66 1.85 9.25
N GLU A 51 -2.72 0.99 10.28
CA GLU A 51 -3.96 0.67 11.01
C GLU A 51 -4.62 1.93 11.61
N GLN A 52 -3.83 2.92 12.04
CA GLN A 52 -4.37 4.18 12.58
C GLN A 52 -5.07 5.03 11.50
N ASP A 53 -4.66 4.85 10.26
CA ASP A 53 -5.20 5.54 9.08
C ASP A 53 -6.28 4.71 8.37
N GLY A 54 -6.81 3.67 9.02
CA GLY A 54 -7.87 2.81 8.49
C GLY A 54 -7.39 1.65 7.61
N GLY A 55 -6.09 1.36 7.61
CA GLY A 55 -5.50 0.20 6.94
C GLY A 55 -5.76 -1.14 7.66
N ARG A 56 -5.31 -2.24 7.05
CA ARG A 56 -5.41 -3.59 7.64
C ARG A 56 -4.70 -3.65 8.98
N ASN A 57 -5.32 -4.30 9.96
CA ASN A 57 -4.74 -4.45 11.28
C ASN A 57 -3.88 -5.72 11.38
N LEU A 58 -2.94 -5.75 12.34
CA LEU A 58 -2.03 -6.88 12.51
C LEU A 58 -2.74 -8.21 12.84
N ARG A 59 -3.97 -8.18 13.36
CA ARG A 59 -4.74 -9.41 13.66
C ARG A 59 -5.31 -10.03 12.39
N GLU A 60 -5.76 -9.21 11.44
CA GLU A 60 -6.18 -9.66 10.11
C GLU A 60 -5.03 -10.35 9.41
N ILE A 61 -3.86 -9.70 9.38
CA ILE A 61 -2.64 -10.26 8.78
C ILE A 61 -2.24 -11.57 9.47
N ALA A 62 -2.35 -11.65 10.80
CA ALA A 62 -2.10 -12.89 11.52
C ALA A 62 -3.12 -13.99 11.18
N ALA A 63 -4.37 -13.65 10.88
CA ALA A 63 -5.36 -14.63 10.42
C ALA A 63 -5.02 -15.13 9.01
N GLU A 64 -4.62 -14.23 8.10
CA GLU A 64 -4.17 -14.58 6.76
C GLU A 64 -2.95 -15.53 6.79
N LEU A 65 -1.96 -15.26 7.64
CA LEU A 65 -0.80 -16.16 7.82
C LEU A 65 -1.20 -17.57 8.30
N ARG A 66 -2.21 -17.68 9.17
CA ARG A 66 -2.73 -18.99 9.62
C ARG A 66 -3.45 -19.71 8.49
N VAL A 67 -4.25 -19.00 7.69
CA VAL A 67 -4.90 -19.57 6.50
C VAL A 67 -3.83 -20.05 5.51
N ALA A 68 -2.78 -19.27 5.27
CA ALA A 68 -1.66 -19.68 4.42
C ALA A 68 -0.95 -20.93 4.95
N ALA A 69 -0.72 -21.02 6.27
CA ALA A 69 -0.15 -22.21 6.90
C ALA A 69 -1.01 -23.46 6.70
N ASP A 70 -2.32 -23.34 6.91
CA ASP A 70 -3.28 -24.45 6.72
C ASP A 70 -3.34 -24.88 5.24
N LEU A 71 -3.25 -23.92 4.31
CA LEU A 71 -3.15 -24.21 2.87
C LEU A 71 -1.84 -24.94 2.53
N PHE A 72 -0.69 -24.53 3.06
CA PHE A 72 0.56 -25.26 2.83
C PHE A 72 0.52 -26.70 3.36
N GLU A 73 -0.22 -26.98 4.44
CA GLU A 73 -0.40 -28.35 4.94
C GLU A 73 -1.35 -29.19 4.09
N ALA A 74 -2.42 -28.59 3.59
CA ALA A 74 -3.46 -29.29 2.84
C ALA A 74 -3.12 -29.45 1.35
N ASP A 75 -2.63 -28.38 0.73
CA ASP A 75 -2.26 -28.29 -0.68
C ASP A 75 -1.17 -27.20 -0.89
N PRO A 76 0.12 -27.58 -0.85
CA PRO A 76 1.24 -26.66 -1.08
C PRO A 76 1.26 -26.00 -2.47
N THR A 77 0.41 -26.44 -3.39
CA THR A 77 0.31 -25.92 -4.76
C THR A 77 -0.92 -25.04 -4.99
N HIS A 78 -1.72 -24.81 -3.94
CA HIS A 78 -2.93 -24.00 -4.01
C HIS A 78 -2.63 -22.59 -4.57
N GLU A 79 -3.44 -22.12 -5.53
CA GLU A 79 -3.21 -20.86 -6.26
C GLU A 79 -3.09 -19.63 -5.34
N ALA A 80 -3.86 -19.62 -4.25
CA ALA A 80 -3.81 -18.54 -3.26
C ALA A 80 -2.43 -18.40 -2.60
N LEU A 81 -1.61 -19.45 -2.55
CA LEU A 81 -0.24 -19.40 -2.01
C LEU A 81 0.74 -18.69 -2.95
N GLY A 82 0.31 -18.25 -4.14
CA GLY A 82 1.15 -17.48 -5.04
C GLY A 82 1.82 -16.30 -4.33
N ARG A 83 3.15 -16.20 -4.49
CA ARG A 83 4.03 -15.20 -3.85
C ARG A 83 4.05 -15.21 -2.31
N ILE A 84 3.51 -16.25 -1.67
CA ILE A 84 3.80 -16.50 -0.26
C ILE A 84 5.13 -17.28 -0.19
N PRO A 85 6.19 -16.73 0.43
CA PRO A 85 7.48 -17.39 0.50
C PRO A 85 7.44 -18.59 1.44
N ARG A 86 8.24 -19.61 1.11
CA ARG A 86 8.45 -20.79 1.95
C ARG A 86 9.53 -20.52 2.99
N ALA A 87 9.53 -21.29 4.08
CA ALA A 87 10.66 -21.31 5.00
C ALA A 87 11.90 -21.94 4.34
N GLU A 88 13.09 -21.67 4.88
CA GLU A 88 14.35 -22.30 4.45
C GLU A 88 14.24 -23.83 4.47
N THR A 89 13.65 -24.38 5.53
CA THR A 89 13.21 -25.77 5.56
C THR A 89 11.75 -25.84 5.12
N GLU A 90 11.49 -26.33 3.90
CA GLU A 90 10.13 -26.31 3.32
C GLU A 90 9.06 -26.94 4.23
N ASP A 91 9.36 -28.10 4.84
CA ASP A 91 8.46 -28.80 5.77
C ASP A 91 8.09 -27.98 7.02
N ARG A 92 8.88 -26.96 7.35
CA ARG A 92 8.61 -26.05 8.46
C ARG A 92 7.75 -24.85 8.07
N THR A 93 7.45 -24.65 6.79
CA THR A 93 6.70 -23.47 6.31
C THR A 93 5.42 -23.22 7.11
N PRO A 94 4.52 -24.22 7.33
CA PRO A 94 3.30 -23.98 8.13
C PRO A 94 3.59 -23.53 9.55
N ARG A 95 4.60 -24.12 10.19
CA ARG A 95 5.01 -23.76 11.55
C ARG A 95 5.57 -22.34 11.62
N VAL A 96 6.47 -21.97 10.71
CA VAL A 96 7.08 -20.63 10.67
C VAL A 96 6.01 -19.55 10.45
N LEU A 97 5.06 -19.78 9.53
CA LEU A 97 3.96 -18.84 9.31
C LEU A 97 3.09 -18.64 10.56
N ARG A 98 2.82 -19.71 11.32
CA ARG A 98 2.08 -19.64 12.60
C ARG A 98 2.89 -18.92 13.68
N GLU A 99 4.20 -19.15 13.77
CA GLU A 99 5.09 -18.44 14.70
C GLU A 99 5.12 -16.93 14.41
N ILE A 100 5.14 -16.52 13.14
CA ILE A 100 5.01 -15.11 12.73
C ILE A 100 3.63 -14.58 13.13
N ALA A 101 2.54 -15.29 12.84
CA ALA A 101 1.18 -14.88 13.21
C ALA A 101 1.01 -14.67 14.72
N GLU A 102 1.60 -15.55 15.53
CA GLU A 102 1.64 -15.41 17.00
C GLU A 102 2.45 -14.19 17.43
N HIS A 103 3.59 -13.95 16.78
CA HIS A 103 4.42 -12.79 17.06
C HIS A 103 3.67 -11.46 16.82
N LEU A 104 2.94 -11.34 15.71
CA LEU A 104 2.14 -10.15 15.38
C LEU A 104 1.14 -9.80 16.49
N VAL A 105 0.42 -10.80 17.01
CA VAL A 105 -0.62 -10.60 18.03
C VAL A 105 -0.06 -10.47 19.45
N SER A 106 1.17 -10.95 19.69
CA SER A 106 1.80 -10.90 21.01
C SER A 106 2.19 -9.49 21.47
N GLY A 107 2.36 -8.55 20.52
CA GLY A 107 2.84 -7.20 20.81
C GLY A 107 4.31 -7.10 21.26
N LYS A 108 5.06 -8.21 21.26
CA LYS A 108 6.47 -8.27 21.69
C LYS A 108 7.44 -7.56 20.74
N TRP A 109 7.01 -7.25 19.52
CA TRP A 109 7.79 -6.50 18.54
C TRP A 109 8.03 -5.03 18.94
N ARG A 110 7.32 -4.47 19.93
CA ARG A 110 7.38 -3.05 20.30
C ARG A 110 8.74 -2.54 20.81
N SER A 111 9.72 -3.41 21.06
CA SER A 111 11.03 -3.03 21.62
C SER A 111 12.06 -2.51 20.61
N GLY A 112 11.67 -2.29 19.34
CA GLY A 112 12.59 -1.89 18.25
C GLY A 112 12.50 -0.42 17.82
N GLU A 113 12.04 0.50 18.69
CA GLU A 113 11.76 1.90 18.30
C GLU A 113 12.97 2.64 17.69
N ASP A 114 14.20 2.24 18.02
CA ASP A 114 15.44 2.83 17.50
C ASP A 114 15.83 2.38 16.06
N VAL A 115 15.11 1.43 15.46
CA VAL A 115 15.39 0.99 14.09
C VAL A 115 14.96 2.08 13.10
N PRO A 116 15.83 2.56 12.19
CA PRO A 116 15.45 3.57 11.19
C PRO A 116 14.25 3.16 10.33
N LEU A 117 13.49 4.14 9.85
CA LEU A 117 12.43 3.89 8.88
C LEU A 117 13.04 3.32 7.60
N THR A 118 12.48 2.23 7.10
CA THR A 118 12.90 1.63 5.84
C THR A 118 12.01 2.11 4.70
N THR A 119 12.51 2.02 3.47
CA THR A 119 11.72 2.31 2.27
C THR A 119 10.44 1.46 2.22
N GLY A 120 10.52 0.17 2.55
CA GLY A 120 9.37 -0.73 2.59
C GLY A 120 8.31 -0.31 3.62
N GLU A 121 8.76 0.16 4.78
CA GLU A 121 7.89 0.71 5.81
C GLU A 121 7.21 2.01 5.36
N LEU A 122 7.96 2.94 4.77
CA LEU A 122 7.43 4.22 4.30
C LEU A 122 6.43 4.04 3.15
N ARG A 123 6.64 3.08 2.24
CA ARG A 123 5.71 2.75 1.15
C ARG A 123 4.29 2.47 1.65
N LEU A 124 4.14 1.90 2.86
CA LEU A 124 2.83 1.60 3.43
C LEU A 124 1.99 2.85 3.75
N ARG A 125 2.63 4.03 3.84
CA ARG A 125 1.94 5.32 4.01
C ARG A 125 1.32 5.86 2.72
N PHE A 126 1.73 5.31 1.57
CA PHE A 126 1.40 5.86 0.26
C PHE A 126 0.74 4.81 -0.66
N PRO A 127 -0.38 4.20 -0.24
CA PRO A 127 -1.03 3.15 -0.99
C PRO A 127 -1.61 3.63 -2.34
N ARG A 128 -1.96 4.92 -2.50
CA ARG A 128 -2.42 5.45 -3.79
C ARG A 128 -1.26 5.75 -4.71
N PHE A 129 -0.22 6.43 -4.25
CA PHE A 129 0.95 6.72 -5.07
C PHE A 129 1.65 5.47 -5.58
N SER A 130 1.70 4.39 -4.79
CA SER A 130 2.22 3.11 -5.27
C SER A 130 1.43 2.50 -6.44
N GLN A 131 0.17 2.92 -6.63
CA GLN A 131 -0.68 2.49 -7.75
C GLN A 131 -0.60 3.46 -8.93
N ILE A 132 -0.58 4.77 -8.67
CA ILE A 132 -0.75 5.77 -9.73
C ILE A 132 0.56 6.28 -10.30
N LEU A 133 1.60 6.48 -9.48
CA LEU A 133 2.85 7.08 -9.97
C LEU A 133 3.47 6.19 -11.04
N PRO A 134 3.72 4.88 -10.83
CA PRO A 134 4.33 4.04 -11.86
C PRO A 134 3.53 3.92 -13.16
N VAL A 135 2.21 4.16 -13.11
CA VAL A 135 1.29 4.03 -14.25
C VAL A 135 1.23 5.32 -15.08
N TYR A 136 1.03 6.45 -14.41
CA TYR A 136 0.81 7.74 -15.06
C TYR A 136 2.08 8.58 -15.19
N TRP A 137 3.07 8.33 -14.33
CA TRP A 137 4.34 9.02 -14.27
C TRP A 137 5.46 8.01 -13.96
N GLY A 138 5.84 7.18 -14.95
CA GLY A 138 6.88 6.14 -14.77
C GLY A 138 8.25 6.68 -14.35
N GLN A 139 9.29 5.83 -14.27
CA GLN A 139 10.62 6.22 -13.74
C GLN A 139 11.25 7.47 -14.40
N ASP A 140 10.95 7.73 -15.67
CA ASP A 140 11.47 8.90 -16.41
C ASP A 140 10.45 10.05 -16.51
N GLY A 141 9.32 9.98 -15.80
CA GLY A 141 8.25 10.97 -15.89
C GLY A 141 7.46 10.97 -17.22
N VAL A 142 7.84 10.11 -18.17
CA VAL A 142 7.10 9.88 -19.41
C VAL A 142 5.93 8.94 -19.10
N ALA A 143 4.71 9.42 -19.27
CA ALA A 143 3.52 8.58 -19.13
C ALA A 143 3.54 7.47 -20.18
N ILE A 144 3.07 6.27 -19.80
CA ILE A 144 3.20 5.05 -20.61
C ILE A 144 2.31 5.06 -21.89
N SER A 145 1.40 6.03 -22.06
CA SER A 145 0.66 6.16 -23.31
C SER A 145 1.49 6.88 -24.37
N ASP A 146 1.62 6.28 -25.56
CA ASP A 146 2.32 6.82 -26.74
C ASP A 146 1.92 8.28 -27.11
N GLU A 147 0.76 8.76 -26.65
CA GLU A 147 0.25 10.12 -26.86
C GLU A 147 0.86 11.19 -25.91
N MET A 148 1.66 10.79 -24.92
CA MET A 148 2.10 11.69 -23.83
C MET A 148 3.59 12.05 -23.86
N GLN A 149 4.34 11.61 -24.87
CA GLN A 149 5.78 11.83 -24.97
C GLN A 149 6.19 13.33 -25.03
N ASP A 150 5.27 14.20 -25.48
CA ASP A 150 5.44 15.67 -25.54
C ASP A 150 4.48 16.43 -24.62
N SER A 151 3.80 15.74 -23.70
CA SER A 151 2.76 16.34 -22.85
C SER A 151 3.34 17.05 -21.62
N SER A 152 2.71 18.14 -21.19
CA SER A 152 3.10 18.82 -19.95
C SER A 152 2.70 18.02 -18.71
N VAL A 153 3.30 18.33 -17.56
CA VAL A 153 2.90 17.75 -16.26
C VAL A 153 1.40 17.97 -16.00
N GLU A 154 0.87 19.13 -16.36
CA GLU A 154 -0.54 19.49 -16.20
C GLU A 154 -1.45 18.66 -17.10
N ASP A 155 -1.02 18.36 -18.34
CA ASP A 155 -1.74 17.45 -19.24
C ASP A 155 -1.82 16.04 -18.65
N GLY A 156 -0.74 15.55 -18.04
CA GLY A 156 -0.74 14.26 -17.35
C GLY A 156 -1.65 14.22 -16.13
N ILE A 157 -1.67 15.29 -15.33
CA ILE A 157 -2.61 15.43 -14.20
C ILE A 157 -4.05 15.42 -14.70
N ARG A 158 -4.36 16.14 -15.79
CA ARG A 158 -5.69 16.16 -16.38
C ARG A 158 -6.10 14.77 -16.86
N LEU A 159 -5.24 14.06 -17.59
CA LEU A 159 -5.53 12.69 -18.03
C LEU A 159 -5.81 11.76 -16.84
N PHE A 160 -4.99 11.80 -15.80
CA PHE A 160 -5.22 11.02 -14.58
C PHE A 160 -6.59 11.30 -13.95
N ILE A 161 -6.99 12.57 -13.86
CA ILE A 161 -8.30 12.97 -13.33
C ILE A 161 -9.42 12.46 -14.24
N GLU A 162 -9.28 12.56 -15.56
CA GLU A 162 -10.26 12.06 -16.53
C GLU A 162 -10.46 10.55 -16.38
N GLU A 163 -9.37 9.78 -16.33
CA GLU A 163 -9.39 8.33 -16.14
C GLU A 163 -9.92 7.89 -14.77
N SER A 164 -9.89 8.78 -13.77
CA SER A 164 -10.46 8.51 -12.45
C SER A 164 -12.01 8.53 -12.45
N HIS A 165 -12.66 9.01 -13.51
CA HIS A 165 -14.13 9.05 -13.58
C HIS A 165 -14.76 7.66 -13.74
N PRO A 166 -15.95 7.43 -13.15
CA PRO A 166 -16.72 8.31 -12.27
C PRO A 166 -16.34 8.17 -10.78
N ARG A 167 -15.19 7.56 -10.47
CA ARG A 167 -14.75 7.23 -9.09
C ARG A 167 -13.93 8.34 -8.42
N CYS A 168 -13.69 9.46 -9.10
CA CYS A 168 -12.91 10.59 -8.62
C CYS A 168 -13.28 11.06 -7.18
N PRO A 169 -14.57 11.12 -6.74
CA PRO A 169 -14.92 11.39 -5.34
C PRO A 169 -14.29 10.47 -4.30
N TRP A 170 -14.01 9.22 -4.67
CA TRP A 170 -13.48 8.18 -3.79
C TRP A 170 -11.97 7.97 -3.95
N GLN A 171 -11.38 8.51 -5.01
CA GLN A 171 -9.96 8.30 -5.35
C GLN A 171 -9.12 9.55 -5.09
N LEU A 172 -9.55 10.71 -5.60
CA LEU A 172 -8.76 11.94 -5.57
C LEU A 172 -8.49 12.47 -4.14
N PRO A 173 -9.40 12.37 -3.15
CA PRO A 173 -9.09 12.82 -1.79
C PRO A 173 -7.89 12.10 -1.16
N SER A 174 -7.70 10.81 -1.44
CA SER A 174 -6.54 10.06 -0.95
C SER A 174 -5.24 10.50 -1.63
N VAL A 175 -5.29 10.82 -2.93
CA VAL A 175 -4.14 11.38 -3.67
C VAL A 175 -3.71 12.71 -3.05
N VAL A 176 -4.67 13.61 -2.79
CA VAL A 176 -4.42 14.90 -2.12
C VAL A 176 -3.77 14.68 -0.75
N SER A 177 -4.27 13.72 0.03
CA SER A 177 -3.69 13.40 1.34
C SER A 177 -2.24 12.94 1.21
N GLU A 178 -1.97 12.03 0.28
CA GLU A 178 -0.62 11.48 0.07
C GLU A 178 0.37 12.53 -0.44
N CYS A 179 -0.06 13.50 -1.27
CA CYS A 179 0.75 14.67 -1.63
C CYS A 179 1.27 15.41 -0.39
N TYR A 180 0.37 15.76 0.53
CA TYR A 180 0.74 16.53 1.72
C TYR A 180 1.47 15.69 2.77
N GLN A 181 1.20 14.38 2.84
CA GLN A 181 2.00 13.47 3.67
C GLN A 181 3.44 13.37 3.17
N ALA A 182 3.66 13.32 1.85
CA ALA A 182 5.00 13.29 1.27
C ALA A 182 5.78 14.56 1.65
N LEU A 183 5.19 15.73 1.46
CA LEU A 183 5.80 17.02 1.82
C LEU A 183 6.04 17.20 3.32
N ALA A 184 5.30 16.49 4.19
CA ALA A 184 5.52 16.53 5.64
C ALA A 184 6.67 15.60 6.08
N LEU A 185 6.87 14.48 5.38
CA LEU A 185 7.85 13.45 5.75
C LEU A 185 9.22 13.66 5.11
N PHE A 186 9.26 14.20 3.90
CA PHE A 186 10.49 14.45 3.17
C PHE A 186 10.72 15.95 3.04
N HIS A 187 11.92 16.40 3.35
CA HIS A 187 12.22 17.83 3.54
C HIS A 187 13.06 18.42 2.40
N THR A 188 13.55 17.58 1.49
CA THR A 188 14.34 18.00 0.33
C THR A 188 13.90 17.27 -0.92
N GLU A 189 14.16 17.88 -2.09
CA GLU A 189 13.91 17.25 -3.39
C GLU A 189 14.69 15.94 -3.54
N ASP A 190 15.96 15.91 -3.16
CA ASP A 190 16.78 14.68 -3.22
C ASP A 190 16.15 13.51 -2.44
N GLN A 191 15.51 13.78 -1.31
CA GLN A 191 14.82 12.74 -0.52
C GLN A 191 13.56 12.24 -1.21
N LEU A 192 12.82 13.15 -1.85
CA LEU A 192 11.63 12.85 -2.62
C LEU A 192 11.98 12.03 -3.86
N ASP A 193 12.96 12.46 -4.65
CA ASP A 193 13.40 11.74 -5.85
C ASP A 193 13.94 10.34 -5.52
N MET A 194 14.78 10.24 -4.48
CA MET A 194 15.30 8.94 -4.03
C MET A 194 14.16 7.98 -3.64
N PHE A 195 13.11 8.48 -2.99
CA PHE A 195 12.02 7.64 -2.54
C PHE A 195 10.98 7.37 -3.64
N PHE A 196 10.49 8.37 -4.36
CA PHE A 196 9.41 8.21 -5.32
C PHE A 196 9.91 7.65 -6.67
N SER A 197 10.97 8.23 -7.27
CA SER A 197 11.50 7.81 -8.57
C SER A 197 12.32 6.53 -8.50
N LEU A 198 13.20 6.42 -7.50
CA LEU A 198 14.23 5.39 -7.46
C LEU A 198 13.87 4.22 -6.53
N GLU A 199 14.26 4.31 -5.26
CA GLU A 199 14.28 3.17 -4.36
C GLU A 199 12.88 2.75 -3.89
N GLY A 200 11.90 3.65 -3.88
CA GLY A 200 10.66 3.48 -3.14
C GLY A 200 9.38 3.31 -3.95
N MET A 201 9.20 3.87 -5.15
CA MET A 201 7.96 3.61 -5.91
C MET A 201 8.19 3.30 -7.38
N GLY A 202 9.31 3.74 -7.96
CA GLY A 202 9.56 3.56 -9.39
C GLY A 202 8.65 4.45 -10.25
N GLY A 203 8.16 5.57 -9.71
CA GLY A 203 7.37 6.56 -10.44
C GLY A 203 7.98 7.95 -10.30
N GLY A 204 8.02 8.73 -11.37
CA GLY A 204 8.55 10.07 -11.41
C GLY A 204 7.50 11.18 -11.25
N SER A 205 7.95 12.40 -11.49
CA SER A 205 7.20 13.66 -11.43
C SER A 205 7.07 14.35 -12.80
N GLY A 206 7.41 13.65 -13.88
CA GLY A 206 7.51 14.27 -15.21
C GLY A 206 8.82 15.04 -15.37
N SER A 207 8.71 16.27 -15.88
CA SER A 207 9.83 17.21 -15.97
C SER A 207 9.92 18.18 -14.78
N ALA A 208 9.13 17.98 -13.72
CA ALA A 208 9.06 18.86 -12.57
C ALA A 208 9.74 18.23 -11.34
N ASP A 209 10.19 19.07 -10.41
CA ASP A 209 10.62 18.63 -9.08
C ASP A 209 9.39 18.18 -8.26
N PHE A 210 9.52 17.15 -7.41
CA PHE A 210 8.42 16.68 -6.55
C PHE A 210 7.89 17.75 -5.60
N LEU A 211 8.76 18.65 -5.13
CA LEU A 211 8.37 19.81 -4.32
C LEU A 211 7.36 20.73 -5.03
N ASP A 212 7.39 20.79 -6.37
CA ASP A 212 6.45 21.56 -7.18
C ASP A 212 5.29 20.70 -7.69
N PHE A 213 5.58 19.45 -8.06
CA PHE A 213 4.60 18.49 -8.58
C PHE A 213 3.50 18.16 -7.57
N PHE A 214 3.84 17.85 -6.31
CA PHE A 214 2.82 17.44 -5.34
C PHE A 214 1.80 18.55 -5.00
N PRO A 215 2.21 19.81 -4.75
CA PRO A 215 1.24 20.90 -4.61
C PRO A 215 0.36 21.09 -5.85
N LEU A 216 0.94 20.96 -7.05
CA LEU A 216 0.22 21.08 -8.31
C LEU A 216 -0.84 19.98 -8.45
N LEU A 217 -0.45 18.71 -8.29
CA LEU A 217 -1.34 17.56 -8.33
C LEU A 217 -2.48 17.68 -7.32
N ALA A 218 -2.16 18.00 -6.06
CA ALA A 218 -3.16 18.17 -5.00
C ALA A 218 -4.16 19.27 -5.35
N ARG A 219 -3.68 20.41 -5.84
CA ARG A 219 -4.51 21.54 -6.24
C ARG A 219 -5.48 21.16 -7.37
N HIS A 220 -5.00 20.54 -8.43
CA HIS A 220 -5.86 20.12 -9.55
C HIS A 220 -6.91 19.10 -9.12
N CYS A 221 -6.56 18.15 -8.25
CA CYS A 221 -7.52 17.21 -7.68
C CYS A 221 -8.63 17.93 -6.89
N ILE A 222 -8.26 18.91 -6.06
CA ILE A 222 -9.21 19.71 -5.27
C ILE A 222 -10.11 20.57 -6.16
N GLU A 223 -9.53 21.27 -7.13
CA GLU A 223 -10.24 22.12 -8.08
C GLU A 223 -11.26 21.29 -8.86
N HIS A 224 -10.83 20.16 -9.42
CA HIS A 224 -11.72 19.24 -10.11
C HIS A 224 -12.89 18.78 -9.22
N LEU A 225 -12.61 18.35 -7.99
CA LEU A 225 -13.65 17.92 -7.04
C LEU A 225 -14.68 19.03 -6.74
N ARG A 226 -14.23 20.29 -6.69
CA ARG A 226 -15.10 21.45 -6.44
C ARG A 226 -15.94 21.87 -7.64
N GLU A 227 -15.37 21.74 -8.84
CA GLU A 227 -16.00 22.23 -10.07
C GLU A 227 -16.91 21.19 -10.72
N ALA A 228 -16.46 19.93 -10.78
CA ALA A 228 -17.17 18.86 -11.49
C ALA A 228 -18.21 18.13 -10.63
N HIS A 229 -18.11 18.22 -9.30
CA HIS A 229 -19.01 17.53 -8.38
C HIS A 229 -19.79 18.52 -7.51
N SER A 230 -21.11 18.33 -7.47
CA SER A 230 -21.94 18.96 -6.43
C SER A 230 -21.44 18.53 -5.04
N PRO A 231 -21.70 19.31 -3.97
CA PRO A 231 -21.32 18.92 -2.62
C PRO A 231 -21.78 17.50 -2.33
N LEU A 232 -20.80 16.59 -2.17
CA LEU A 232 -21.05 15.16 -1.98
C LEU A 232 -21.80 14.87 -0.69
N TRP A 233 -21.82 15.83 0.22
CA TRP A 233 -22.57 15.80 1.47
C TRP A 233 -23.22 17.16 1.71
N THR A 234 -24.51 17.14 2.08
CA THR A 234 -25.23 18.33 2.55
C THR A 234 -25.83 18.08 3.93
N PRO A 235 -25.69 19.00 4.90
CA PRO A 235 -26.26 18.83 6.22
C PRO A 235 -27.79 18.69 6.17
N GLY A 236 -28.33 17.65 6.78
CA GLY A 236 -29.77 17.52 7.03
C GLY A 236 -30.59 16.72 6.00
N GLN A 237 -29.96 16.11 5.00
CA GLN A 237 -30.66 15.19 4.07
C GLN A 237 -31.23 13.93 4.77
N ASP A 238 -30.63 13.51 5.89
CA ASP A 238 -31.08 12.34 6.68
C ASP A 238 -32.04 12.68 7.83
N ARG A 239 -32.49 13.94 7.97
CA ARG A 239 -33.54 14.23 8.95
C ARG A 239 -34.86 13.73 8.37
N PRO A 240 -35.57 12.78 9.03
CA PRO A 240 -36.92 12.46 8.63
C PRO A 240 -37.70 13.77 8.61
N ARG A 241 -38.41 14.04 7.50
CA ARG A 241 -39.35 15.15 7.45
C ARG A 241 -40.34 14.88 8.58
N GLY A 242 -40.17 15.58 9.70
CA GLY A 242 -41.13 15.53 10.78
C GLY A 242 -42.46 15.95 10.19
N ASP A 243 -43.43 15.04 10.21
CA ASP A 243 -44.82 15.36 9.93
C ASP A 243 -45.20 16.54 10.82
N VAL A 244 -45.45 17.67 10.17
CA VAL A 244 -46.04 18.83 10.82
C VAL A 244 -47.53 18.47 10.98
N GLY A 245 -47.86 17.96 12.17
CA GLY A 245 -49.24 17.91 12.66
C GLY A 245 -49.73 19.27 13.12
#